data_AF-A0A2M7E720-F1
#
_entry.id   AF-A0A2M7E720-F1
#
_cell.length_a   1.000
_cell.length_b   1.000
_cell.length_c   1.000
_cell.angle_alpha   90.00
_cell.angle_beta   90.00
_cell.angle_gamma   90.00
#
_symmetry.space_group_name_H-M   'P 1'
#
loop_
_entity.id
_entity.type
_entity.pdbx_description
1 polymer ?
#
loop_
_entity_poly.entity_id
_entity_poly.type
_entity_poly.pdbx_seq_one_letter_code
_entity_poly.pdbx_strand_id
1 'polypeptide(L)'
;MKCPSCNYNLKQYKYHGLVVDICPNCKGIWFDPGEMKEYIEFLLKDRNDVPSAKIELNKEIVTIDHITGHLKLCPSCNEPMRKFNYAYDSNIILDRCLACNGIWTDGGEIYKLAVYIKGNPRLDALGNAIIEEKRKTEELNDLIEVSKSLTGNAGAWIFLPKIILPLSDDTPRQRVPVITISIIILSTLIFISQIFFITDINSFFQRFGLIPAHFLSIGLISSMFLHGGLLHLIGNMFFLWLFGDNVEDRFSRFGFLIFYLCCGLSASILYSILNWNLLIPVIGASGAISGVMGAYFIFYPTAKVKLFFIYKILHVPAFLYLGVWFLFQLMFSLIFKTTGVSNIAWFAHIGGFIFGGLVAFFKKKVVLVKGQ
;
A
#
# COMPACT_ATOMS: atom_id res chain seq x y z
N MET A 1 14.85 0.28 31.80
CA MET A 1 13.62 -0.10 31.08
C MET A 1 12.48 -0.44 32.05
N LYS A 2 11.21 -0.33 31.63
CA LYS A 2 10.02 -0.69 32.44
C LYS A 2 9.50 -2.07 32.04
N CYS A 3 9.15 -2.89 33.03
CA CYS A 3 8.60 -4.21 32.77
C CYS A 3 7.23 -4.11 32.09
N PRO A 4 7.03 -4.73 30.92
CA PRO A 4 5.75 -4.67 30.22
C PRO A 4 4.60 -5.38 30.95
N SER A 5 4.91 -6.30 31.87
CA SER A 5 3.88 -7.09 32.57
C SER A 5 3.44 -6.47 33.90
N CYS A 6 4.32 -5.77 34.62
CA CYS A 6 4.02 -5.24 35.96
C CYS A 6 4.59 -3.84 36.24
N ASN A 7 5.14 -3.16 35.23
CA ASN A 7 5.67 -1.79 35.30
C ASN A 7 6.83 -1.56 36.29
N TYR A 8 7.40 -2.62 36.86
CA TYR A 8 8.63 -2.55 37.67
C TYR A 8 9.84 -2.14 36.83
N ASN A 9 10.83 -1.50 37.47
CA ASN A 9 12.12 -1.24 36.83
C ASN A 9 12.85 -2.57 36.58
N LEU A 10 13.21 -2.83 35.32
CA LEU A 10 14.09 -3.94 34.97
C LEU A 10 15.48 -3.71 35.55
N LYS A 11 16.14 -4.79 35.93
CA LYS A 11 17.51 -4.80 36.41
C LYS A 11 18.37 -5.60 35.44
N GLN A 12 19.51 -5.03 35.07
CA GLN A 12 20.50 -5.75 34.28
C GLN A 12 21.12 -6.87 35.12
N TYR A 13 21.22 -8.05 34.52
CA TYR A 13 21.82 -9.23 35.09
C TYR A 13 22.84 -9.79 34.10
N LYS A 14 24.08 -9.95 34.56
CA LYS A 14 25.15 -10.50 33.74
C LYS A 14 25.18 -12.03 33.89
N TYR A 15 25.00 -12.74 32.79
CA TYR A 15 25.01 -14.19 32.72
C TYR A 15 25.99 -14.63 31.62
N HIS A 16 27.13 -15.23 32.00
CA HIS A 16 28.19 -15.63 31.05
C HIS A 16 28.70 -14.54 30.11
N GLY A 17 28.67 -13.29 30.55
CA GLY A 17 29.07 -12.15 29.71
C GLY A 17 27.92 -11.47 28.98
N LEU A 18 26.80 -12.18 28.79
CA LEU A 18 25.54 -11.63 28.27
C LEU A 18 24.86 -10.77 29.33
N VAL A 19 24.39 -9.58 28.96
CA VAL A 19 23.68 -8.67 29.87
C VAL A 19 22.22 -8.70 29.50
N VAL A 20 21.37 -9.29 30.35
CA VAL A 20 19.92 -9.36 30.12
C VAL A 20 19.16 -8.53 31.14
N ASP A 21 17.98 -8.05 30.79
CA ASP A 21 17.17 -7.21 31.65
C ASP A 21 16.04 -8.01 32.31
N ILE A 22 16.17 -8.25 33.62
CA ILE A 22 15.27 -9.10 34.39
C ILE A 22 14.35 -8.25 35.28
N CYS A 23 13.06 -8.57 35.27
CA CYS A 23 12.11 -8.00 36.21
C CYS A 23 12.27 -8.65 37.60
N PRO A 24 12.60 -7.88 38.66
CA PRO A 24 12.72 -8.45 40.00
C PRO A 24 11.39 -8.95 40.56
N ASN A 25 10.27 -8.41 40.07
CA ASN A 25 8.91 -8.74 40.51
C ASN A 25 8.34 -9.98 39.80
N CYS A 26 8.10 -9.92 38.49
CA CYS A 26 7.47 -11.03 37.75
C CYS A 26 8.46 -12.06 37.19
N LYS A 27 9.78 -11.85 37.35
CA LYS A 27 10.84 -12.71 36.81
C LYS A 27 10.88 -12.83 35.28
N GLY A 28 10.18 -11.96 34.55
CA GLY A 28 10.30 -11.86 33.10
C GLY A 28 11.66 -11.31 32.67
N ILE A 29 12.10 -11.69 31.47
CA ILE A 29 13.41 -11.33 30.91
C ILE A 29 13.20 -10.68 29.55
N TRP A 30 13.84 -9.53 29.36
CA TRP A 30 14.02 -8.89 28.06
C TRP A 30 15.34 -9.33 27.44
N PHE A 31 15.28 -9.64 26.14
CA PHE A 31 16.41 -10.00 25.30
C PHE A 31 16.48 -9.04 24.11
N ASP A 32 17.62 -8.39 23.92
CA ASP A 32 17.92 -7.66 22.69
C ASP A 32 18.10 -8.65 21.51
N PRO A 33 18.09 -8.18 20.25
CA PRO A 33 18.17 -9.04 19.09
C PRO A 33 19.36 -10.00 19.14
N GLY A 34 19.09 -11.30 19.17
CA GLY A 34 20.10 -12.37 19.21
C GLY A 34 20.46 -12.88 20.61
N GLU A 35 20.15 -12.14 21.68
CA GLU A 35 20.58 -12.51 23.04
C GLU A 35 19.88 -13.75 23.60
N MET A 36 18.61 -13.96 23.25
CA MET A 36 17.81 -15.07 23.78
C MET A 36 18.46 -16.44 23.49
N LYS A 37 19.01 -16.60 22.28
CA LYS A 37 19.65 -17.86 21.86
C LYS A 37 20.89 -18.13 22.71
N GLU A 38 21.73 -17.13 22.85
CA GLU A 38 22.97 -17.21 23.64
C GLU A 38 22.67 -17.49 25.13
N TYR A 39 21.65 -16.84 25.68
CA TYR A 39 21.19 -17.07 27.05
C TYR A 39 20.77 -18.54 27.27
N ILE A 40 20.01 -19.11 26.34
CA ILE A 40 19.55 -20.51 26.43
C ILE A 40 20.73 -21.48 26.30
N GLU A 41 21.67 -21.21 25.40
CA GLU A 41 22.87 -22.05 25.27
C GLU A 41 23.68 -22.09 26.58
N PHE A 42 23.83 -20.95 27.24
CA PHE A 42 24.47 -20.90 28.57
C PHE A 42 23.63 -21.60 29.64
N LEU A 43 22.31 -21.40 29.63
CA LEU A 43 21.40 -22.04 30.57
C LEU A 43 21.47 -23.57 30.46
N LEU A 44 21.51 -24.11 29.23
CA LEU A 44 21.62 -25.54 28.99
C LEU A 44 22.99 -26.13 29.34
N LYS A 45 24.06 -25.32 29.28
CA LYS A 45 25.42 -25.71 29.71
C LYS A 45 25.55 -25.75 31.23
N ASP A 46 24.95 -24.79 31.93
CA ASP A 46 25.07 -24.67 33.40
C ASP A 46 24.12 -25.58 34.17
N ARG A 47 22.91 -25.76 33.64
CA ARG A 47 21.80 -26.40 34.36
C ARG A 47 21.64 -27.85 33.91
N ASN A 48 22.39 -28.73 34.56
CA ASN A 48 22.24 -30.18 34.40
C ASN A 48 20.87 -30.68 34.88
N ASP A 49 20.17 -29.90 35.72
CA ASP A 49 18.81 -30.14 36.23
C ASP A 49 17.71 -29.86 35.21
N VAL A 50 18.00 -29.28 34.04
CA VAL A 50 16.98 -29.11 32.98
C VAL A 50 16.61 -30.50 32.46
N PRO A 51 15.35 -30.95 32.62
CA PRO A 51 14.94 -32.26 32.12
C PRO A 51 14.91 -32.28 30.58
N SER A 52 15.31 -33.40 29.99
CA SER A 52 15.12 -33.67 28.57
C SER A 52 13.72 -34.26 28.35
N ALA A 53 12.68 -33.43 28.38
CA ALA A 53 11.33 -33.87 28.10
C ALA A 53 11.08 -33.87 26.58
N LYS A 54 10.81 -35.04 25.98
CA LYS A 54 10.18 -35.10 24.65
C LYS A 54 8.77 -34.50 24.81
N ILE A 55 8.52 -33.37 24.18
CA ILE A 55 7.19 -32.79 24.16
C ILE A 55 6.45 -33.54 23.06
N GLU A 56 5.42 -34.32 23.42
CA GLU A 56 4.58 -35.00 22.45
C GLU A 56 3.83 -33.95 21.61
N LEU A 57 4.17 -33.92 20.32
CA LEU A 57 3.53 -33.11 19.28
C LEU A 57 2.12 -33.64 18.99
N ASN A 58 1.17 -33.39 19.89
CA ASN A 58 -0.25 -33.16 19.56
C ASN A 58 -1.12 -33.08 20.81
N LYS A 59 -1.68 -31.90 21.05
CA LYS A 59 -3.08 -31.71 21.48
C LYS A 59 -3.38 -30.22 21.35
N GLU A 60 -4.20 -29.90 20.34
CA GLU A 60 -4.71 -28.57 20.02
C GLU A 60 -3.63 -27.49 19.81
N ILE A 61 -3.31 -27.22 18.53
CA ILE A 61 -2.59 -26.01 18.15
C ILE A 61 -3.45 -24.84 18.63
N VAL A 62 -3.01 -24.11 19.66
CA VAL A 62 -3.64 -22.86 20.06
C VAL A 62 -3.48 -21.92 18.88
N THR A 63 -4.56 -21.72 18.12
CA THR A 63 -4.59 -20.74 17.04
C THR A 63 -4.31 -19.38 17.65
N ILE A 64 -3.31 -18.67 17.11
CA ILE A 64 -2.88 -17.35 17.60
C ILE A 64 -4.06 -16.35 17.61
N ASP A 65 -5.07 -16.60 16.77
CA ASP A 65 -6.35 -15.87 16.72
C ASP A 65 -7.16 -15.89 18.02
N HIS A 66 -6.90 -16.82 18.94
CA HIS A 66 -7.56 -16.89 20.26
C HIS A 66 -6.79 -16.21 21.40
N ILE A 67 -5.61 -15.63 21.13
CA ILE A 67 -4.85 -14.92 22.17
C ILE A 67 -5.38 -13.49 22.30
N THR A 68 -6.61 -13.36 22.82
CA THR A 68 -7.23 -12.08 23.19
C THR A 68 -6.57 -11.53 24.46
N GLY A 69 -5.46 -10.82 24.32
CA GLY A 69 -4.81 -10.11 25.40
C GLY A 69 -4.29 -8.75 24.95
N HIS A 70 -4.28 -7.77 25.85
CA HIS A 70 -3.65 -6.48 25.59
C HIS A 70 -2.20 -6.68 25.13
N LEU A 71 -1.83 -6.05 24.02
CA LEU A 71 -0.46 -6.08 23.52
C LEU A 71 0.46 -5.39 24.52
N LYS A 72 1.51 -6.09 24.94
CA LYS A 72 2.55 -5.54 25.81
C LYS A 72 3.35 -4.48 25.04
N LEU A 73 3.69 -3.37 25.69
CA LEU A 73 4.55 -2.35 25.08
C LEU A 73 6.02 -2.75 25.22
N CYS A 74 6.80 -2.54 24.17
CA CYS A 74 8.21 -2.87 24.15
C CYS A 74 8.97 -2.06 25.21
N PRO A 75 9.72 -2.70 26.13
CA PRO A 75 10.48 -2.01 27.17
C PRO A 75 11.60 -1.11 26.62
N SER A 76 12.03 -1.35 25.38
CA SER A 76 13.11 -0.64 24.68
C SER A 76 12.61 0.53 23.82
N CYS A 77 11.61 0.32 22.96
CA CYS A 77 11.12 1.34 22.01
C CYS A 77 9.64 1.73 22.16
N ASN A 78 8.92 1.20 23.15
CA ASN A 78 7.52 1.52 23.45
C ASN A 78 6.49 1.17 22.36
N GLU A 79 6.90 0.44 21.31
CA GLU A 79 5.99 -0.11 20.28
C GLU A 79 5.24 -1.35 20.79
N PRO A 80 4.01 -1.63 20.31
CA PRO A 80 3.27 -2.82 20.70
C PRO A 80 3.96 -4.11 20.22
N MET A 81 4.19 -5.04 21.14
CA MET A 81 4.80 -6.34 20.85
C MET A 81 3.74 -7.34 20.36
N ARG A 82 4.13 -8.17 19.39
CA ARG A 82 3.30 -9.25 18.85
C ARG A 82 3.66 -10.58 19.50
N LYS A 83 2.65 -11.38 19.82
CA LYS A 83 2.83 -12.74 20.33
C LYS A 83 3.15 -13.71 19.20
N PHE A 84 4.07 -14.64 19.43
CA PHE A 84 4.38 -15.73 18.50
C PHE A 84 4.63 -17.05 19.26
N ASN A 85 4.26 -18.17 18.64
CA ASN A 85 4.56 -19.51 19.16
C ASN A 85 5.96 -19.91 18.68
N TYR A 86 6.88 -20.19 19.62
CA TYR A 86 8.19 -20.70 19.28
C TYR A 86 8.06 -22.05 18.56
N ALA A 87 8.82 -22.28 17.48
CA ALA A 87 8.72 -23.49 16.66
C ALA A 87 7.31 -23.86 16.14
N TYR A 88 6.32 -22.96 16.20
CA TYR A 88 4.91 -23.12 15.76
C TYR A 88 4.08 -24.16 16.52
N ASP A 89 4.70 -25.21 17.04
CA ASP A 89 4.05 -26.33 17.71
C ASP A 89 4.50 -26.51 19.17
N SER A 90 5.41 -25.65 19.67
CA SER A 90 5.95 -25.79 21.04
C SER A 90 4.95 -25.41 22.14
N ASN A 91 3.91 -24.64 21.80
CA ASN A 91 3.00 -23.97 22.73
C ASN A 91 3.72 -23.02 23.71
N ILE A 92 4.92 -22.56 23.36
CA ILE A 92 5.67 -21.55 24.09
C ILE A 92 5.43 -20.21 23.40
N ILE A 93 4.51 -19.44 23.96
CA ILE A 93 4.12 -18.12 23.43
C ILE A 93 5.07 -17.07 23.98
N LEU A 94 5.77 -16.37 23.10
CA LEU A 94 6.70 -15.28 23.43
C LEU A 94 6.23 -13.97 22.81
N ASP A 95 6.67 -12.84 23.36
CA ASP A 95 6.36 -11.50 22.83
C ASP A 95 7.57 -10.95 22.03
N ARG A 96 7.37 -10.50 20.79
CA ARG A 96 8.41 -9.89 19.93
C ARG A 96 8.05 -8.46 19.57
N CYS A 97 9.03 -7.56 19.62
CA CYS A 97 8.90 -6.22 19.08
C CYS A 97 9.33 -6.17 17.60
N LEU A 98 8.48 -5.67 16.71
CA LEU A 98 8.82 -5.54 15.27
C LEU A 98 9.73 -4.34 14.96
N ALA A 99 9.70 -3.28 15.78
CA ALA A 99 10.52 -2.10 15.54
C ALA A 99 12.00 -2.32 15.89
N CYS A 100 12.29 -2.98 17.02
CA CYS A 100 13.66 -3.19 17.49
C CYS A 100 14.13 -4.66 17.49
N ASN A 101 13.30 -5.61 17.02
CA ASN A 101 13.58 -7.05 16.98
C ASN A 101 13.89 -7.75 18.33
N GLY A 102 13.61 -7.09 19.46
CA GLY A 102 13.79 -7.68 20.79
C GLY A 102 12.66 -8.64 21.19
N ILE A 103 12.95 -9.51 22.17
CA ILE A 103 12.05 -10.55 22.66
C ILE A 103 11.84 -10.40 24.16
N TRP A 104 10.58 -10.47 24.59
CA TRP A 104 10.19 -10.56 25.99
C TRP A 104 9.72 -11.98 26.34
N THR A 105 10.19 -12.47 27.48
CA THR A 105 9.75 -13.74 28.09
C THR A 105 9.15 -13.46 29.46
N ASP A 106 7.97 -14.02 29.74
CA ASP A 106 7.38 -13.99 31.07
C ASP A 106 8.09 -14.97 32.02
N GLY A 107 7.85 -14.79 33.33
CA GLY A 107 8.46 -15.62 34.36
C GLY A 107 8.27 -17.12 34.12
N GLY A 108 9.38 -17.84 33.96
CA GLY A 108 9.38 -19.29 33.74
C GLY A 108 9.28 -19.74 32.27
N GLU A 109 9.00 -18.84 31.33
CA GLU A 109 8.96 -19.19 29.89
C GLU A 109 10.32 -19.56 29.36
N ILE A 110 11.38 -18.85 29.79
CA ILE A 110 12.75 -19.16 29.41
C ILE A 110 13.17 -20.58 29.83
N TYR A 111 12.66 -21.06 30.97
CA TYR A 111 12.92 -22.41 31.44
C TYR A 111 12.15 -23.45 30.62
N LYS A 112 10.88 -23.18 30.28
CA LYS A 112 10.10 -24.04 29.36
C LYS A 112 10.78 -24.15 28.00
N LEU A 113 11.32 -23.04 27.50
CA LEU A 113 12.04 -22.98 26.24
C LEU A 113 13.34 -23.79 26.29
N ALA A 114 14.09 -23.70 27.38
CA ALA A 114 15.26 -24.55 27.60
C ALA A 114 14.92 -26.04 27.63
N VAL A 115 13.86 -26.44 28.34
CA VAL A 115 13.37 -27.83 28.36
C VAL A 115 12.99 -28.31 26.95
N TYR A 116 12.28 -27.47 26.19
CA TYR A 116 11.87 -27.78 24.81
C TYR A 116 13.06 -28.01 23.89
N ILE A 117 14.03 -27.09 23.91
CA ILE A 117 15.23 -27.16 23.06
C ILE A 117 16.10 -28.36 23.43
N LYS A 118 16.28 -28.63 24.73
CA LYS A 118 17.04 -29.80 25.22
C LYS A 118 16.38 -31.12 24.81
N GLY A 119 15.05 -31.18 24.86
CA GLY A 119 14.27 -32.37 24.50
C GLY A 119 14.13 -32.62 23.00
N ASN A 120 14.21 -31.57 22.16
CA ASN A 120 13.84 -31.64 20.75
C ASN A 120 14.76 -30.79 19.83
N PRO A 121 16.07 -31.10 19.74
CA PRO A 121 17.04 -30.29 18.98
C PRO A 121 16.74 -30.19 17.48
N ARG A 122 16.07 -31.20 16.89
CA ARG A 122 15.63 -31.14 15.48
C ARG A 122 14.45 -30.17 15.28
N LEU A 123 13.54 -30.09 16.25
CA LEU A 123 12.42 -29.15 16.21
C LEU A 123 12.88 -27.72 16.49
N ASP A 124 13.95 -27.55 17.26
CA ASP A 124 14.60 -26.24 17.41
C ASP A 124 15.20 -25.75 16.09
N ALA A 125 15.94 -26.60 15.38
CA ALA A 125 16.47 -26.27 14.05
C ALA A 125 15.35 -26.00 13.02
N LEU A 126 14.30 -26.81 13.03
CA LEU A 126 13.12 -26.61 12.19
C LEU A 126 12.37 -25.34 12.56
N GLY A 127 12.18 -25.08 13.86
CA GLY A 127 11.53 -23.88 14.37
C GLY A 127 12.28 -22.62 13.96
N ASN A 128 13.61 -22.63 14.08
CA ASN A 128 14.46 -21.55 13.59
C ASN A 128 14.35 -21.38 12.07
N ALA A 129 14.29 -22.48 11.30
CA ALA A 129 14.11 -22.43 9.86
C ALA A 129 12.74 -21.87 9.45
N ILE A 130 11.65 -22.27 10.10
CA ILE A 130 10.29 -21.78 9.81
C ILE A 130 10.11 -20.35 10.35
N ILE A 131 10.72 -19.98 11.48
CA ILE A 131 10.73 -18.58 11.96
C ILE A 131 11.49 -17.70 10.97
N GLU A 132 12.60 -18.17 10.42
CA GLU A 132 13.36 -17.46 9.39
C GLU A 132 12.63 -17.43 8.05
N GLU A 133 11.95 -18.50 7.65
CA GLU A 133 11.12 -18.55 6.45
C GLU A 133 9.89 -17.66 6.59
N LYS A 134 9.25 -17.62 7.75
CA LYS A 134 8.14 -16.71 8.02
C LYS A 134 8.63 -15.28 8.21
N ARG A 135 9.81 -15.02 8.78
CA ARG A 135 10.44 -13.69 8.78
C ARG A 135 10.69 -13.24 7.36
N LYS A 136 11.24 -14.10 6.50
CA LYS A 136 11.36 -13.82 5.06
C LYS A 136 10.02 -13.66 4.39
N THR A 137 8.98 -14.38 4.81
CA THR A 137 7.62 -14.28 4.24
C THR A 137 6.90 -13.05 4.76
N GLU A 138 7.14 -12.59 5.99
CA GLU A 138 6.61 -11.38 6.61
C GLU A 138 7.36 -10.16 6.07
N GLU A 139 8.69 -10.21 5.95
CA GLU A 139 9.49 -9.21 5.23
C GLU A 139 9.12 -9.19 3.76
N LEU A 140 8.89 -10.33 3.12
CA LEU A 140 8.37 -10.41 1.76
C LEU A 140 6.92 -9.93 1.70
N ASN A 141 6.08 -10.14 2.73
CA ASN A 141 4.71 -9.64 2.78
C ASN A 141 4.66 -8.14 3.03
N ASP A 142 5.58 -7.59 3.82
CA ASP A 142 5.78 -6.17 4.07
C ASP A 142 6.41 -5.50 2.85
N LEU A 143 7.37 -6.16 2.19
CA LEU A 143 7.89 -5.73 0.88
C LEU A 143 6.86 -5.92 -0.21
N ILE A 144 5.98 -6.90 -0.12
CA ILE A 144 4.81 -7.07 -0.98
C ILE A 144 3.76 -6.04 -0.59
N GLU A 145 3.63 -5.58 0.65
CA GLU A 145 2.63 -4.61 1.10
C GLU A 145 3.07 -3.19 0.76
N VAL A 146 4.36 -2.92 0.91
CA VAL A 146 5.08 -1.76 0.37
C VAL A 146 5.08 -1.84 -1.16
N SER A 147 5.39 -2.98 -1.76
CA SER A 147 5.19 -3.17 -3.21
C SER A 147 3.72 -3.03 -3.56
N LYS A 148 2.73 -3.41 -2.77
CA LYS A 148 1.29 -3.22 -3.06
C LYS A 148 0.87 -1.77 -2.88
N SER A 149 1.51 -1.04 -1.96
CA SER A 149 1.32 0.39 -1.72
C SER A 149 1.98 1.22 -2.83
N LEU A 150 3.10 0.75 -3.38
CA LEU A 150 3.82 1.36 -4.49
C LEU A 150 3.31 0.90 -5.85
N THR A 151 2.89 -0.35 -5.99
CA THR A 151 2.41 -1.00 -7.22
C THR A 151 0.91 -0.89 -7.42
N GLY A 152 0.17 -0.35 -6.45
CA GLY A 152 -1.28 -0.19 -6.55
C GLY A 152 -1.91 -1.53 -6.90
N ASN A 153 -1.92 -2.45 -5.95
CA ASN A 153 -2.31 -3.83 -6.23
C ASN A 153 -3.71 -3.90 -6.88
N ALA A 154 -3.70 -4.30 -8.15
CA ALA A 154 -4.80 -4.83 -8.94
C ALA A 154 -6.16 -4.12 -8.81
N GLY A 155 -6.37 -3.04 -9.58
CA GLY A 155 -7.71 -2.77 -10.13
C GLY A 155 -8.56 -1.70 -9.46
N ALA A 156 -7.95 -0.65 -8.90
CA ALA A 156 -8.65 0.58 -8.52
C ALA A 156 -9.63 1.13 -9.60
N TRP A 157 -9.24 0.99 -10.87
CA TRP A 157 -10.03 1.39 -12.03
C TRP A 157 -11.00 0.30 -12.53
N ILE A 158 -10.90 -0.91 -11.97
CA ILE A 158 -11.72 -2.12 -12.24
C ILE A 158 -12.80 -2.28 -11.12
N PHE A 159 -13.21 -1.19 -10.46
CA PHE A 159 -14.31 -1.20 -9.48
C PHE A 159 -15.68 -0.81 -10.07
N LEU A 160 -15.79 -0.69 -11.40
CA LEU A 160 -16.93 -1.37 -12.01
C LEU A 160 -16.57 -2.85 -12.00
N PRO A 161 -17.41 -3.77 -11.50
CA PRO A 161 -17.10 -5.20 -11.54
C PRO A 161 -16.57 -5.55 -12.93
N LYS A 162 -15.64 -6.53 -13.07
CA LYS A 162 -14.99 -7.05 -14.31
C LYS A 162 -15.90 -7.21 -15.57
N ILE A 163 -17.17 -6.97 -15.37
CA ILE A 163 -18.37 -7.01 -16.16
C ILE A 163 -18.69 -5.65 -16.85
N ILE A 164 -17.96 -4.54 -16.66
CA ILE A 164 -18.28 -3.25 -17.34
C ILE A 164 -17.02 -2.54 -17.85
N LEU A 165 -16.24 -3.23 -18.68
CA LEU A 165 -15.08 -2.63 -19.35
C LEU A 165 -15.55 -1.87 -20.59
N PRO A 166 -15.28 -0.57 -20.74
CA PRO A 166 -15.54 0.11 -22.01
C PRO A 166 -14.54 -0.41 -23.05
N LEU A 167 -14.97 -0.56 -24.29
CA LEU A 167 -14.16 -1.11 -25.39
C LEU A 167 -13.80 -0.02 -26.40
N SER A 168 -14.79 0.81 -26.72
CA SER A 168 -14.66 1.96 -27.61
C SER A 168 -15.84 2.90 -27.39
N ASP A 169 -15.73 4.12 -27.85
CA ASP A 169 -16.86 5.03 -28.08
C ASP A 169 -17.27 5.03 -29.57
N ASP A 170 -18.28 5.83 -29.92
CA ASP A 170 -18.77 6.03 -31.29
C ASP A 170 -18.49 7.43 -31.85
N THR A 171 -17.66 8.24 -31.17
CA THR A 171 -17.32 9.58 -31.62
C THR A 171 -16.17 9.56 -32.64
N PRO A 172 -16.39 10.03 -33.89
CA PRO A 172 -15.36 9.95 -34.91
C PRO A 172 -14.21 10.91 -34.59
N ARG A 173 -12.97 10.40 -34.66
CA ARG A 173 -11.77 11.24 -34.61
C ARG A 173 -11.70 12.13 -35.85
N GLN A 174 -11.35 13.40 -35.69
CA GLN A 174 -11.14 14.32 -36.82
C GLN A 174 -9.66 14.49 -37.14
N ARG A 175 -8.78 14.36 -36.13
CA ARG A 175 -7.32 14.47 -36.31
C ARG A 175 -6.60 13.32 -35.62
N VAL A 176 -5.32 13.15 -35.96
CA VAL A 176 -4.44 12.23 -35.24
C VAL A 176 -4.13 12.86 -33.87
N PRO A 177 -4.38 12.15 -32.75
CA PRO A 177 -4.23 12.67 -31.39
C PRO A 177 -2.76 12.58 -30.94
N VAL A 178 -1.95 13.50 -31.48
CA VAL A 178 -0.49 13.48 -31.31
C VAL A 178 -0.11 13.59 -29.85
N ILE A 179 -0.74 14.47 -29.09
CA ILE A 179 -0.37 14.70 -27.68
C ILE A 179 -0.80 13.53 -26.80
N THR A 180 -1.99 12.98 -27.03
CA THR A 180 -2.46 11.75 -26.38
C THR A 180 -1.45 10.62 -26.58
N ILE A 181 -1.02 10.39 -27.83
CA ILE A 181 -0.01 9.38 -28.16
C ILE A 181 1.33 9.70 -27.49
N SER A 182 1.78 10.96 -27.51
CA SER A 182 3.03 11.38 -26.87
C SER A 182 3.02 11.13 -25.35
N ILE A 183 1.92 11.41 -24.66
CA ILE A 183 1.79 11.15 -23.21
C ILE A 183 1.83 9.64 -22.95
N ILE A 184 1.18 8.83 -23.79
CA ILE A 184 1.20 7.37 -23.67
C ILE A 184 2.62 6.83 -23.84
N ILE A 185 3.32 7.26 -24.89
CA ILE A 185 4.71 6.84 -25.15
C ILE A 185 5.61 7.28 -23.99
N LEU A 186 5.54 8.53 -23.56
CA LEU A 186 6.37 9.06 -22.48
C LEU A 186 6.15 8.29 -21.17
N SER A 187 4.89 8.07 -20.79
CA SER A 187 4.54 7.33 -19.57
C SER A 187 5.02 5.88 -19.65
N THR A 188 4.93 5.26 -20.82
CA THR A 188 5.41 3.89 -21.05
C THR A 188 6.94 3.80 -20.95
N LEU A 189 7.66 4.75 -21.55
CA LEU A 189 9.12 4.82 -21.47
C LEU A 189 9.60 5.05 -20.03
N ILE A 190 8.94 5.93 -19.30
CA ILE A 190 9.22 6.16 -17.87
C ILE A 190 8.96 4.88 -17.08
N PHE A 191 7.84 4.18 -17.32
CA PHE A 191 7.56 2.92 -16.63
C PHE A 191 8.57 1.81 -16.95
N ILE A 192 8.99 1.67 -18.21
CA ILE A 192 10.08 0.77 -18.59
C ILE A 192 11.34 1.12 -17.78
N SER A 193 11.66 2.41 -17.66
CA SER A 193 12.80 2.85 -16.86
C SER A 193 12.67 2.48 -15.38
N GLN A 194 11.49 2.66 -14.79
CA GLN A 194 11.20 2.26 -13.41
C GLN A 194 11.46 0.77 -13.15
N ILE A 195 11.20 -0.10 -14.13
CA ILE A 195 11.35 -1.55 -13.99
C ILE A 195 12.78 -2.01 -14.25
N PHE A 196 13.46 -1.45 -15.25
CA PHE A 196 14.75 -1.99 -15.73
C PHE A 196 15.99 -1.20 -15.28
N PHE A 197 15.85 0.10 -14.97
CA PHE A 197 16.99 0.97 -14.69
C PHE A 197 17.02 1.54 -13.26
N ILE A 198 15.90 1.51 -12.54
CA ILE A 198 15.82 2.03 -11.16
C ILE A 198 16.02 0.90 -10.16
N THR A 199 17.10 0.99 -9.38
CA THR A 199 17.48 -0.01 -8.36
C THR A 199 16.69 0.13 -7.05
N ASP A 200 16.40 1.37 -6.65
CA ASP A 200 15.58 1.69 -5.47
C ASP A 200 14.33 2.48 -5.90
N ILE A 201 13.25 1.73 -6.12
CA ILE A 201 11.98 2.28 -6.55
C ILE A 201 11.33 3.16 -5.47
N ASN A 202 11.61 2.90 -4.19
CA ASN A 202 11.02 3.64 -3.07
C ASN A 202 11.61 5.04 -3.03
N SER A 203 12.94 5.15 -3.06
CA SER A 203 13.62 6.44 -3.13
C SER A 203 13.26 7.21 -4.40
N PHE A 204 13.06 6.51 -5.52
CA PHE A 204 12.61 7.13 -6.76
C PHE A 204 11.20 7.76 -6.61
N PHE A 205 10.26 7.04 -6.01
CA PHE A 205 8.91 7.57 -5.73
C PHE A 205 8.90 8.67 -4.67
N GLN A 206 9.76 8.59 -3.66
CA GLN A 206 9.91 9.67 -2.68
C GLN A 206 10.44 10.96 -3.33
N ARG A 207 11.26 10.85 -4.38
CA ARG A 207 11.83 12.01 -5.07
C ARG A 207 10.90 12.59 -6.14
N PHE A 208 10.26 11.75 -6.94
CA PHE A 208 9.50 12.14 -8.13
C PHE A 208 7.98 11.96 -8.00
N GLY A 209 7.50 11.33 -6.94
CA GLY A 209 6.08 11.31 -6.58
C GLY A 209 5.65 12.60 -5.88
N LEU A 210 4.35 12.83 -5.83
CA LEU A 210 3.78 13.96 -5.09
C LEU A 210 3.67 13.59 -3.62
N ILE A 211 4.43 14.24 -2.76
CA ILE A 211 4.26 14.13 -1.31
C ILE A 211 3.38 15.30 -0.84
N PRO A 212 2.16 15.07 -0.32
CA PRO A 212 1.28 16.15 0.13
C PRO A 212 1.90 17.12 1.13
N ALA A 213 2.68 16.61 2.09
CA ALA A 213 3.42 17.43 3.06
C ALA A 213 4.52 18.30 2.45
N HIS A 214 5.00 17.94 1.24
CA HIS A 214 6.01 18.67 0.48
C HIS A 214 5.45 19.05 -0.89
N PHE A 215 4.31 19.75 -0.85
CA PHE A 215 3.51 20.06 -2.02
C PHE A 215 4.30 20.74 -3.14
N LEU A 216 5.13 21.74 -2.83
CA LEU A 216 5.96 22.44 -3.82
C LEU A 216 7.24 21.63 -4.15
N SER A 217 7.05 20.49 -4.81
CA SER A 217 8.13 19.61 -5.27
C SER A 217 8.00 19.30 -6.76
N ILE A 218 9.06 18.71 -7.34
CA ILE A 218 9.03 18.20 -8.73
C ILE A 218 7.88 17.21 -8.95
N GLY A 219 7.47 16.52 -7.87
CA GLY A 219 6.34 15.61 -7.78
C GLY A 219 5.02 16.17 -8.28
N LEU A 220 4.81 17.49 -8.28
CA LEU A 220 3.58 18.11 -8.81
C LEU A 220 3.31 17.75 -10.28
N ILE A 221 4.39 17.63 -11.06
CA ILE A 221 4.32 17.34 -12.48
C ILE A 221 4.81 15.91 -12.74
N SER A 222 5.93 15.50 -12.14
CA SER A 222 6.51 14.18 -12.43
C SER A 222 5.60 13.03 -12.01
N SER A 223 4.84 13.17 -10.92
CA SER A 223 3.92 12.11 -10.46
C SER A 223 2.88 11.69 -11.51
N MET A 224 2.49 12.61 -12.41
CA MET A 224 1.53 12.37 -13.49
C MET A 224 2.02 11.34 -14.53
N PHE A 225 3.31 11.01 -14.53
CA PHE A 225 3.91 10.07 -15.48
C PHE A 225 4.43 8.79 -14.82
N LEU A 226 4.45 8.75 -13.48
CA LEU A 226 4.92 7.61 -12.70
C LEU A 226 3.80 6.60 -12.51
N HIS A 227 4.13 5.31 -12.62
CA HIS A 227 3.17 4.25 -12.43
C HIS A 227 3.70 3.19 -11.48
N GLY A 228 2.82 2.75 -10.59
CA GLY A 228 3.18 1.76 -9.60
C GLY A 228 3.41 0.37 -10.18
N GLY A 229 2.65 -0.01 -11.19
CA GLY A 229 2.67 -1.36 -11.74
C GLY A 229 2.05 -1.42 -13.12
N LEU A 230 2.20 -2.58 -13.78
CA LEU A 230 1.81 -2.76 -15.17
C LEU A 230 0.30 -2.52 -15.38
N LEU A 231 -0.55 -3.06 -14.50
CA LEU A 231 -2.00 -2.85 -14.57
C LEU A 231 -2.40 -1.39 -14.34
N HIS A 232 -1.66 -0.67 -13.48
CA HIS A 232 -1.88 0.75 -13.25
C HIS A 232 -1.57 1.56 -14.52
N LEU A 233 -0.44 1.28 -15.18
CA LEU A 233 -0.09 1.89 -16.47
C LEU A 233 -1.13 1.57 -17.54
N ILE A 234 -1.41 0.28 -17.78
CA ILE A 234 -2.34 -0.14 -18.84
C ILE A 234 -3.71 0.51 -18.63
N GLY A 235 -4.21 0.53 -17.39
CA GLY A 235 -5.49 1.18 -17.07
C GLY A 235 -5.48 2.67 -17.43
N ASN A 236 -4.49 3.42 -16.97
CA ASN A 236 -4.40 4.85 -17.27
C ASN A 236 -4.29 5.11 -18.78
N MET A 237 -3.40 4.41 -19.47
CA MET A 237 -3.19 4.62 -20.91
C MET A 237 -4.43 4.23 -21.72
N PHE A 238 -5.15 3.19 -21.29
CA PHE A 238 -6.39 2.76 -21.90
C PHE A 238 -7.48 3.84 -21.80
N PHE A 239 -7.71 4.41 -20.61
CA PHE A 239 -8.69 5.50 -20.43
C PHE A 239 -8.27 6.79 -21.13
N LEU A 240 -6.97 7.10 -21.13
CA LEU A 240 -6.43 8.24 -21.87
C LEU A 240 -6.63 8.07 -23.38
N TRP A 241 -6.41 6.86 -23.91
CA TRP A 241 -6.64 6.56 -25.31
C TRP A 241 -8.13 6.65 -25.68
N LEU A 242 -9.01 6.12 -24.83
CA LEU A 242 -10.44 6.04 -25.08
C LEU A 242 -11.14 7.42 -25.08
N PHE A 243 -10.67 8.39 -24.29
CA PHE A 243 -11.33 9.68 -24.15
C PHE A 243 -10.47 10.88 -24.59
N GLY A 244 -9.16 10.71 -24.66
CA GLY A 244 -8.19 11.78 -24.88
C GLY A 244 -8.19 12.31 -26.31
N ASP A 245 -8.42 11.47 -27.30
CA ASP A 245 -8.37 11.86 -28.71
C ASP A 245 -9.47 12.87 -29.09
N ASN A 246 -10.74 12.59 -28.72
CA ASN A 246 -11.83 13.53 -28.98
C ASN A 246 -11.68 14.82 -28.17
N VAL A 247 -11.17 14.74 -26.93
CA VAL A 247 -10.92 15.94 -26.12
C VAL A 247 -9.76 16.75 -26.70
N GLU A 248 -8.71 16.12 -27.21
CA GLU A 248 -7.60 16.77 -27.92
C GLU A 248 -8.11 17.53 -29.16
N ASP A 249 -9.01 16.93 -29.93
CA ASP A 249 -9.64 17.59 -31.08
C ASP A 249 -10.40 18.86 -30.67
N ARG A 250 -11.07 18.86 -29.51
CA ARG A 250 -11.79 20.04 -28.98
C ARG A 250 -10.83 21.11 -28.47
N PHE A 251 -9.68 20.73 -27.90
CA PHE A 251 -8.74 21.66 -27.30
C PHE A 251 -7.61 22.12 -28.24
N SER A 252 -7.43 21.48 -29.39
CA SER A 252 -6.19 21.50 -30.20
C SER A 252 -5.01 20.87 -29.47
N ARG A 253 -3.95 20.50 -30.20
CA ARG A 253 -2.75 19.84 -29.65
C ARG A 253 -2.17 20.60 -28.45
N PHE A 254 -1.76 21.85 -28.66
CA PHE A 254 -1.14 22.63 -27.59
C PHE A 254 -2.10 22.94 -26.43
N GLY A 255 -3.36 23.25 -26.75
CA GLY A 255 -4.38 23.50 -25.73
C GLY A 255 -4.69 22.26 -24.88
N PHE A 256 -4.64 21.07 -25.49
CA PHE A 256 -4.85 19.80 -24.79
C PHE A 256 -3.70 19.47 -23.84
N LEU A 257 -2.44 19.73 -24.24
CA LEU A 257 -1.30 19.54 -23.36
C LEU A 257 -1.41 20.40 -22.09
N ILE A 258 -1.72 21.70 -22.25
CA ILE A 258 -1.93 22.60 -21.11
C ILE A 258 -3.11 22.12 -20.26
N PHE A 259 -4.22 21.77 -20.91
CA PHE A 259 -5.41 21.27 -20.24
C PHE A 259 -5.12 20.02 -19.40
N TYR A 260 -4.40 19.04 -19.95
CA TYR A 260 -4.00 17.81 -19.25
C TYR A 260 -3.15 18.11 -18.02
N LEU A 261 -2.13 18.97 -18.15
CA LEU A 261 -1.28 19.38 -17.04
C LEU A 261 -2.08 20.12 -15.96
N CYS A 262 -2.96 21.05 -16.33
CA CYS A 262 -3.82 21.75 -15.38
C CYS A 262 -4.79 20.81 -14.65
N CYS A 263 -5.33 19.79 -15.33
CA CYS A 263 -6.16 18.77 -14.69
C CYS A 263 -5.37 18.00 -13.62
N GLY A 264 -4.14 17.59 -13.93
CA GLY A 264 -3.27 16.93 -12.96
C GLY A 264 -2.90 17.83 -11.79
N LEU A 265 -2.55 19.09 -12.04
CA LEU A 265 -2.29 20.06 -10.97
C LEU A 265 -3.52 20.27 -10.08
N SER A 266 -4.71 20.41 -10.64
CA SER A 266 -5.95 20.54 -9.86
C SER A 266 -6.24 19.30 -9.02
N ALA A 267 -5.99 18.11 -9.56
CA ALA A 267 -6.09 16.85 -8.82
C ALA A 267 -5.09 16.81 -7.64
N SER A 268 -3.83 17.15 -7.90
CA SER A 268 -2.76 17.24 -6.89
C SER A 268 -3.08 18.24 -5.79
N ILE A 269 -3.60 19.42 -6.13
CA ILE A 269 -4.01 20.46 -5.18
C ILE A 269 -5.12 19.94 -4.27
N LEU A 270 -6.22 19.42 -4.83
CA LEU A 270 -7.34 18.96 -4.02
C LEU A 270 -6.94 17.82 -3.10
N TYR A 271 -6.16 16.86 -3.61
CA TYR A 271 -5.66 15.76 -2.81
C TYR A 271 -4.76 16.24 -1.66
N SER A 272 -3.85 17.18 -1.94
CA SER A 272 -2.88 17.65 -0.95
C SER A 272 -3.52 18.52 0.14
N ILE A 273 -4.53 19.34 -0.20
CA ILE A 273 -5.29 20.10 0.80
C ILE A 273 -5.97 19.16 1.80
N LEU A 274 -6.51 18.04 1.34
CA LEU A 274 -7.22 17.08 2.19
C LEU A 274 -6.29 16.15 2.98
N ASN A 275 -5.02 16.06 2.60
CA ASN A 275 -4.02 15.13 3.16
C ASN A 275 -2.69 15.82 3.47
N TRP A 276 -2.73 17.08 3.91
CA TRP A 276 -1.59 18.00 4.02
C TRP A 276 -0.41 17.51 4.90
N ASN A 277 -0.65 16.55 5.80
CA ASN A 277 0.36 15.98 6.68
C ASN A 277 0.88 14.60 6.22
N LEU A 278 0.42 14.10 5.07
CA LEU A 278 0.79 12.78 4.57
C LEU A 278 2.17 12.82 3.89
N LEU A 279 3.07 11.92 4.32
CA LEU A 279 4.42 11.75 3.77
C LEU A 279 4.51 10.67 2.69
N ILE A 280 3.41 9.98 2.41
CA ILE A 280 3.36 8.90 1.43
C ILE A 280 3.25 9.52 0.03
N PRO A 281 4.19 9.21 -0.90
CA PRO A 281 4.16 9.76 -2.24
C PRO A 281 2.99 9.19 -3.05
N VAL A 282 2.33 10.07 -3.80
CA VAL A 282 1.27 9.73 -4.75
C VAL A 282 1.80 9.78 -6.17
N ILE A 283 1.43 8.78 -6.96
CA ILE A 283 1.85 8.63 -8.36
C ILE A 283 0.66 8.23 -9.23
N GLY A 284 0.71 8.58 -10.50
CA GLY A 284 -0.26 8.17 -11.52
C GLY A 284 -0.79 9.34 -12.35
N ALA A 285 -0.98 9.08 -13.64
CA ALA A 285 -1.65 9.98 -14.61
C ALA A 285 -3.14 10.24 -14.30
N SER A 286 -3.66 9.50 -13.34
CA SER A 286 -5.05 9.13 -13.18
C SER A 286 -5.95 10.33 -12.80
N GLY A 287 -5.42 11.29 -12.03
CA GLY A 287 -6.06 12.58 -11.74
C GLY A 287 -6.23 13.46 -12.99
N ALA A 288 -5.21 13.53 -13.85
CA ALA A 288 -5.30 14.28 -15.11
C ALA A 288 -6.25 13.63 -16.10
N ILE A 289 -6.20 12.30 -16.22
CA ILE A 289 -7.13 11.51 -17.04
C ILE A 289 -8.58 11.69 -16.54
N SER A 290 -8.80 11.76 -15.22
CA SER A 290 -10.11 12.07 -14.66
C SER A 290 -10.64 13.42 -15.16
N GLY A 291 -9.77 14.42 -15.33
CA GLY A 291 -10.14 15.69 -15.96
C GLY A 291 -10.47 15.59 -17.44
N VAL A 292 -9.73 14.76 -18.20
CA VAL A 292 -10.09 14.42 -19.58
C VAL A 292 -11.49 13.78 -19.64
N MET A 293 -11.79 12.84 -18.76
CA MET A 293 -13.11 12.23 -18.62
C MET A 293 -14.19 13.26 -18.27
N GLY A 294 -13.91 14.17 -17.34
CA GLY A 294 -14.82 15.27 -16.99
C GLY A 294 -15.12 16.18 -18.18
N ALA A 295 -14.12 16.50 -19.01
CA ALA A 295 -14.34 17.25 -20.24
C ALA A 295 -15.16 16.46 -21.28
N TYR A 296 -14.87 15.17 -21.45
CA TYR A 296 -15.61 14.29 -22.35
C TYR A 296 -17.09 14.20 -21.94
N PHE A 297 -17.39 14.06 -20.65
CA PHE A 297 -18.74 14.08 -20.08
C PHE A 297 -19.56 15.31 -20.52
N ILE A 298 -18.93 16.48 -20.62
CA ILE A 298 -19.60 17.75 -20.99
C ILE A 298 -19.72 17.94 -22.51
N PHE A 299 -18.68 17.55 -23.27
CA PHE A 299 -18.67 17.71 -24.72
C PHE A 299 -19.53 16.67 -25.43
N TYR A 300 -19.54 15.43 -24.93
CA TYR A 300 -20.12 14.27 -25.62
C TYR A 300 -21.10 13.50 -24.72
N PRO A 301 -22.08 14.16 -24.06
CA PRO A 301 -22.94 13.48 -23.09
C PRO A 301 -23.74 12.32 -23.70
N THR A 302 -24.15 12.42 -24.96
CA THR A 302 -24.95 11.43 -25.67
C THR A 302 -24.15 10.42 -26.49
N ALA A 303 -22.81 10.52 -26.52
CA ALA A 303 -21.96 9.54 -27.18
C ALA A 303 -22.12 8.17 -26.54
N LYS A 304 -22.11 7.09 -27.33
CA LYS A 304 -22.32 5.74 -26.82
C LYS A 304 -20.98 5.08 -26.54
N VAL A 305 -20.73 4.80 -25.27
CA VAL A 305 -19.62 3.98 -24.82
C VAL A 305 -20.03 2.51 -24.91
N LYS A 306 -19.28 1.71 -25.66
CA LYS A 306 -19.48 0.26 -25.79
C LYS A 306 -18.92 -0.41 -24.56
N LEU A 307 -19.74 -1.10 -23.78
CA LEU A 307 -19.36 -1.81 -22.57
C LEU A 307 -19.48 -3.32 -22.81
N PHE A 308 -18.45 -4.06 -22.43
CA PHE A 308 -18.54 -5.52 -22.37
C PHE A 308 -19.19 -5.95 -21.06
N PHE A 309 -20.42 -6.48 -21.10
CA PHE A 309 -21.21 -6.90 -19.94
C PHE A 309 -21.83 -8.29 -20.13
N ILE A 310 -21.44 -9.26 -19.29
CA ILE A 310 -21.95 -10.64 -19.25
C ILE A 310 -22.15 -11.23 -20.67
N TYR A 311 -21.05 -11.32 -21.43
CA TYR A 311 -21.01 -11.84 -22.81
C TYR A 311 -21.83 -11.05 -23.85
N LYS A 312 -22.29 -9.83 -23.53
CA LYS A 312 -22.97 -8.92 -24.47
C LYS A 312 -22.24 -7.58 -24.54
N ILE A 313 -22.39 -6.89 -25.68
CA ILE A 313 -21.93 -5.51 -25.85
C ILE A 313 -23.13 -4.59 -25.59
N LEU A 314 -23.07 -3.82 -24.51
CA LEU A 314 -24.03 -2.78 -24.19
C LEU A 314 -23.52 -1.43 -24.72
N HIS A 315 -24.45 -0.56 -25.12
CA HIS A 315 -24.12 0.80 -25.53
C HIS A 315 -24.74 1.75 -24.51
N VAL A 316 -23.90 2.45 -23.76
CA VAL A 316 -24.34 3.32 -22.67
C VAL A 316 -23.94 4.76 -22.99
N PRO A 317 -24.86 5.73 -22.84
CA PRO A 317 -24.51 7.14 -23.00
C PRO A 317 -23.35 7.53 -22.07
N ALA A 318 -22.39 8.29 -22.58
CA ALA A 318 -21.18 8.66 -21.85
C ALA A 318 -21.49 9.42 -20.58
N PHE A 319 -22.54 10.26 -20.56
CA PHE A 319 -22.98 10.93 -19.33
C PHE A 319 -23.32 9.93 -18.22
N LEU A 320 -24.00 8.83 -18.56
CA LEU A 320 -24.39 7.83 -17.57
C LEU A 320 -23.17 7.03 -17.11
N TYR A 321 -22.34 6.58 -18.05
CA TYR A 321 -21.13 5.80 -17.73
C TYR A 321 -20.16 6.59 -16.84
N LEU A 322 -19.78 7.80 -17.26
CA LEU A 322 -18.84 8.66 -16.56
C LEU A 322 -19.45 9.26 -15.28
N GLY A 323 -20.76 9.52 -15.28
CA GLY A 323 -21.49 9.98 -14.09
C GLY A 323 -21.50 8.93 -12.98
N VAL A 324 -21.84 7.67 -13.31
CA VAL A 324 -21.76 6.55 -12.36
C VAL A 324 -20.34 6.32 -11.88
N TRP A 325 -19.35 6.38 -12.77
CA TRP A 325 -17.94 6.28 -12.40
C TRP A 325 -17.55 7.37 -11.38
N PHE A 326 -17.96 8.62 -11.60
CA PHE A 326 -17.69 9.73 -10.68
C PHE A 326 -18.40 9.55 -9.32
N LEU A 327 -19.65 9.06 -9.31
CA LEU A 327 -20.36 8.74 -8.08
C LEU A 327 -19.65 7.65 -7.26
N PHE A 328 -19.06 6.65 -7.92
CA PHE A 328 -18.22 5.68 -7.22
C PHE A 328 -16.97 6.31 -6.62
N GLN A 329 -16.33 7.27 -7.29
CA GLN A 329 -15.20 8.00 -6.69
C GLN A 329 -15.61 8.70 -5.39
N LEU A 330 -16.77 9.36 -5.38
CA LEU A 330 -17.32 10.00 -4.18
C LEU A 330 -17.62 8.99 -3.07
N MET A 331 -18.36 7.92 -3.38
CA MET A 331 -18.72 6.89 -2.41
C MET A 331 -17.48 6.24 -1.77
N PHE A 332 -16.51 5.80 -2.57
CA PHE A 332 -15.31 5.16 -2.05
C PHE A 332 -14.39 6.14 -1.32
N SER A 333 -14.30 7.40 -1.74
CA SER A 333 -13.56 8.43 -0.99
C SER A 333 -14.08 8.60 0.44
N LEU A 334 -15.40 8.51 0.65
CA LEU A 334 -16.02 8.62 1.97
C LEU A 334 -15.80 7.36 2.80
N ILE A 335 -16.00 6.18 2.21
CA ILE A 335 -15.82 4.89 2.89
C ILE A 335 -14.37 4.75 3.37
N PHE A 336 -13.40 4.90 2.47
CA PHE A 336 -12.01 4.63 2.79
C PHE A 336 -11.32 5.72 3.62
N LYS A 337 -11.87 6.93 3.65
CA LYS A 337 -11.41 7.97 4.59
C LYS A 337 -11.68 7.56 6.05
N THR A 338 -12.75 6.80 6.30
CA THR A 338 -13.10 6.33 7.66
C THR A 338 -12.36 5.08 8.09
N THR A 339 -11.97 4.22 7.16
CA THR A 339 -11.27 2.96 7.46
C THR A 339 -9.74 3.10 7.47
N GLY A 340 -9.19 4.19 6.92
CA GLY A 340 -7.75 4.44 6.86
C GLY A 340 -6.98 3.54 5.87
N VAL A 341 -7.69 2.74 5.07
CA VAL A 341 -7.09 1.75 4.16
C VAL A 341 -7.50 2.07 2.72
N SER A 342 -6.69 2.84 1.99
CA SER A 342 -6.85 2.97 0.53
C SER A 342 -5.55 3.39 -0.15
N ASN A 343 -5.14 2.62 -1.16
CA ASN A 343 -3.99 2.91 -2.03
C ASN A 343 -4.39 3.78 -3.24
N ILE A 344 -5.58 4.38 -3.22
CA ILE A 344 -6.16 5.14 -4.33
C ILE A 344 -6.43 6.56 -3.86
N ALA A 345 -5.90 7.52 -4.61
CA ALA A 345 -6.11 8.94 -4.38
C ALA A 345 -7.49 9.39 -4.90
N TRP A 346 -8.59 8.86 -4.34
CA TRP A 346 -9.96 9.12 -4.80
C TRP A 346 -10.29 10.62 -4.92
N PHE A 347 -9.83 11.44 -3.98
CA PHE A 347 -10.01 12.90 -4.04
C PHE A 347 -9.24 13.57 -5.18
N ALA A 348 -8.12 13.01 -5.63
CA ALA A 348 -7.41 13.50 -6.81
C ALA A 348 -8.28 13.31 -8.07
N HIS A 349 -8.95 12.16 -8.19
CA HIS A 349 -9.85 11.89 -9.32
C HIS A 349 -11.04 12.85 -9.34
N ILE A 350 -11.65 13.11 -8.17
CA ILE A 350 -12.73 14.08 -8.02
C ILE A 350 -12.28 15.47 -8.46
N GLY A 351 -11.10 15.91 -8.01
CA GLY A 351 -10.55 17.23 -8.33
C GLY A 351 -10.29 17.40 -9.82
N GLY A 352 -9.64 16.40 -10.43
CA GLY A 352 -9.40 16.38 -11.87
C GLY A 352 -10.71 16.44 -12.67
N PHE A 353 -11.67 15.56 -12.36
CA PHE A 353 -12.95 15.46 -13.08
C PHE A 353 -13.76 16.76 -13.03
N ILE A 354 -13.89 17.36 -11.84
CA ILE A 354 -14.60 18.63 -11.66
C ILE A 354 -13.92 19.74 -12.47
N PHE A 355 -12.59 19.88 -12.34
CA PHE A 355 -11.85 20.91 -13.05
C PHE A 355 -11.99 20.76 -14.57
N GLY A 356 -11.79 19.55 -15.09
CA GLY A 356 -11.90 19.26 -16.51
C GLY A 356 -13.30 19.56 -17.07
N GLY A 357 -14.34 19.15 -16.33
CA GLY A 357 -15.73 19.43 -16.67
C GLY A 357 -16.05 20.93 -16.68
N LEU A 358 -15.56 21.69 -15.69
CA LEU A 358 -15.76 23.14 -15.63
C LEU A 358 -15.11 23.85 -16.83
N VAL A 359 -13.85 23.53 -17.15
CA VAL A 359 -13.14 24.10 -18.30
C VAL A 359 -13.88 23.78 -19.61
N ALA A 360 -14.33 22.54 -19.78
CA ALA A 360 -15.12 22.13 -20.93
C ALA A 360 -16.46 22.87 -21.03
N PHE A 361 -17.15 23.08 -19.90
CA PHE A 361 -18.42 23.82 -19.86
C PHE A 361 -18.27 25.26 -20.35
N PHE A 362 -17.26 25.99 -19.85
CA PHE A 362 -16.99 27.36 -20.29
C PHE A 362 -16.59 27.40 -21.77
N LYS A 363 -15.74 26.47 -22.22
CA LYS A 363 -15.34 26.39 -23.63
C LYS A 363 -16.52 26.09 -24.56
N LYS A 364 -17.44 25.20 -24.16
CA LYS A 364 -18.65 24.86 -24.92
C LYS A 364 -19.52 26.10 -25.17
N LYS A 365 -19.69 26.96 -24.15
CA LYS A 365 -20.43 28.23 -24.28
C LYS A 365 -19.78 29.18 -25.29
N VAL A 366 -18.46 29.35 -25.25
CA VAL A 366 -17.74 30.25 -26.16
C VAL A 366 -17.92 29.84 -27.63
N VAL A 367 -17.95 28.54 -27.93
CA VAL A 367 -18.16 28.05 -29.30
C VAL A 367 -19.59 28.32 -29.79
N LEU A 368 -20.59 28.15 -28.94
CA LEU A 368 -22.00 28.41 -29.30
C LEU A 368 -22.27 29.91 -29.52
N VAL A 369 -21.64 30.79 -28.74
CA VAL A 369 -21.80 32.26 -28.88
C VAL A 369 -21.15 32.81 -30.14
N LYS A 370 -20.07 32.20 -30.65
CA LYS A 370 -19.44 32.62 -31.92
C LYS A 370 -20.17 32.12 -33.19
N GLY A 371 -21.15 31.23 -33.04
CA GLY A 371 -21.90 30.61 -34.13
C GLY A 371 -23.33 31.12 -34.32
N GLN A 372 -23.69 32.20 -33.62
CA GLN A 372 -24.87 33.04 -33.86
C GLN A 372 -24.38 34.42 -34.32
#